data_AF-A0A537UR46-F1
#
_entry.id   AF-A0A537UR46-F1
#
_cell.length_a   1.000
_cell.length_b   1.000
_cell.length_c   1.000
_cell.angle_alpha   90.00
_cell.angle_beta   90.00
_cell.angle_gamma   90.00
#
_symmetry.space_group_name_H-M   'P 1'
#
loop_
_entity.id
_entity.type
_entity.pdbx_description
1 polymer ?
#
loop_
_entity_poly.entity_id
_entity_poly.type
_entity_poly.pdbx_seq_one_letter_code
_entity_poly.pdbx_strand_id
1 'polypeptide(L)'
;GGVYARQLAKMMPDRVRSVITLGSPFAGNPRATNAWRVYEMASGRRADEQDLRFGGSISATPPVPTTAIFSRTDGICAWQGCMETPSARSENIEVESSHCGMGHHPAVVYAVADRLAQPEGKWAPFDRRGWRS
;
A
#
# COMPACT_ATOMS: atom_id res chain seq x y z
N GLY A 1 -6.88 -6.39 2.02
CA GLY A 1 -7.34 -5.05 1.57
C GLY A 1 -6.45 -4.46 0.50
N GLY A 2 -5.26 -3.98 0.85
CA GLY A 2 -4.42 -3.21 -0.08
C GLY A 2 -4.01 -3.93 -1.37
N VAL A 3 -3.70 -5.24 -1.33
CA VAL A 3 -3.42 -6.03 -2.54
C VAL A 3 -4.60 -5.97 -3.53
N TYR A 4 -5.83 -6.13 -3.06
CA TYR A 4 -7.02 -6.02 -3.92
C TYR A 4 -7.21 -4.60 -4.47
N ALA A 5 -7.02 -3.57 -3.64
CA ALA A 5 -7.12 -2.18 -4.09
C ALA A 5 -6.12 -1.88 -5.23
N ARG A 6 -4.88 -2.38 -5.10
CA ARG A 6 -3.85 -2.26 -6.15
C ARG A 6 -4.27 -2.98 -7.44
N GLN A 7 -4.80 -4.19 -7.32
CA GLN A 7 -5.20 -4.96 -8.50
C GLN A 7 -6.40 -4.33 -9.21
N LEU A 8 -7.39 -3.83 -8.47
CA LEU A 8 -8.50 -3.06 -9.04
C LEU A 8 -8.01 -1.80 -9.76
N ALA A 9 -7.05 -1.08 -9.18
CA ALA A 9 -6.46 0.10 -9.79
C ALA A 9 -5.67 -0.19 -11.08
N LYS A 10 -5.10 -1.39 -11.21
CA LYS A 10 -4.46 -1.83 -12.46
C LYS A 10 -5.47 -2.23 -13.52
N MET A 11 -6.56 -2.87 -13.12
CA MET A 11 -7.60 -3.34 -14.04
C MET A 11 -8.49 -2.19 -14.55
N MET A 12 -8.75 -1.19 -13.73
CA MET A 12 -9.66 -0.08 -14.05
C MET A 12 -9.05 1.27 -13.63
N PRO A 13 -7.91 1.66 -14.21
CA PRO A 13 -7.19 2.88 -13.79
C PRO A 13 -8.03 4.14 -13.95
N ASP A 14 -8.87 4.22 -14.99
CA ASP A 14 -9.74 5.37 -15.25
C ASP A 14 -10.89 5.52 -14.22
N ARG A 15 -11.09 4.53 -13.36
CA ARG A 15 -12.09 4.54 -12.28
C ARG A 15 -11.48 4.73 -10.88
N VAL A 16 -10.14 4.83 -10.80
CA VAL A 16 -9.42 4.92 -9.53
C VAL A 16 -8.51 6.14 -9.55
N ARG A 17 -8.87 7.16 -8.77
CA ARG A 17 -8.07 8.38 -8.65
C ARG A 17 -6.70 8.13 -8.02
N SER A 18 -6.63 7.28 -6.99
CA SER A 18 -5.40 6.96 -6.26
C SER A 18 -5.57 5.71 -5.40
N VAL A 19 -4.46 5.13 -4.95
CA VAL A 19 -4.40 3.99 -4.03
C VAL A 19 -3.62 4.38 -2.78
N ILE A 20 -4.19 4.09 -1.61
CA ILE A 20 -3.49 4.20 -0.33
C ILE A 20 -3.53 2.83 0.35
N THR A 21 -2.37 2.27 0.68
CA THR A 21 -2.29 0.97 1.36
C THR A 21 -1.71 1.12 2.75
N LEU A 22 -2.26 0.38 3.71
CA LEU A 22 -1.75 0.28 5.09
C LEU A 22 -1.20 -1.13 5.30
N GLY A 23 0.09 -1.25 5.65
CA GLY A 23 0.73 -2.52 6.05
C GLY A 23 0.47 -3.68 5.09
N SER A 24 0.34 -3.41 3.79
CA SER A 24 -0.13 -4.40 2.82
C SER A 24 1.05 -5.06 2.09
N PRO A 25 1.23 -6.39 2.18
CA PRO A 25 2.38 -7.08 1.60
C PRO A 25 2.15 -7.32 0.11
N PHE A 26 2.76 -6.50 -0.75
CA PHE A 26 2.68 -6.63 -2.21
C PHE A 26 4.05 -6.67 -2.90
N ALA A 27 5.10 -6.17 -2.26
CA ALA A 27 6.46 -6.15 -2.79
C ALA A 27 7.24 -7.42 -2.41
N GLY A 28 8.19 -7.78 -3.27
CA GLY A 28 9.10 -8.91 -3.06
C GLY A 28 8.57 -10.28 -3.52
N ASN A 29 9.41 -11.28 -3.36
CA ASN A 29 9.06 -12.67 -3.68
C ASN A 29 8.00 -13.16 -2.67
N PRO A 30 6.89 -13.77 -3.12
CA PRO A 30 5.86 -14.32 -2.23
C PRO A 30 6.38 -15.31 -1.18
N ARG A 31 7.63 -15.78 -1.24
CA ARG A 31 8.24 -16.64 -0.21
C ARG A 31 9.24 -15.94 0.72
N ALA A 32 9.52 -14.65 0.54
CA ALA A 32 10.60 -13.98 1.28
C ALA A 32 10.28 -13.68 2.75
N THR A 33 9.01 -13.73 3.18
CA THR A 33 8.60 -13.31 4.54
C THR A 33 7.38 -14.07 5.05
N ASN A 34 7.20 -14.23 6.36
CA ASN A 34 6.03 -14.92 6.95
C ASN A 34 4.67 -14.30 6.57
N ALA A 35 4.65 -13.12 5.97
CA ALA A 35 3.45 -12.46 5.43
C ALA A 35 2.75 -13.29 4.35
N TRP A 36 3.45 -14.20 3.67
CA TRP A 36 2.83 -15.14 2.72
C TRP A 36 1.81 -16.05 3.39
N ARG A 37 2.10 -16.50 4.62
CA ARG A 37 1.16 -17.34 5.39
C ARG A 37 -0.10 -16.56 5.77
N VAL A 38 0.05 -15.27 6.08
CA VAL A 38 -1.07 -14.38 6.37
C VAL A 38 -1.88 -14.12 5.10
N TYR A 39 -1.23 -13.87 3.97
CA TYR A 39 -1.89 -13.73 2.67
C TYR A 39 -2.65 -15.00 2.27
N GLU A 40 -2.02 -16.18 2.35
CA GLU A 40 -2.67 -17.45 2.02
C GLU A 40 -3.83 -17.74 2.96
N MET A 41 -3.68 -17.47 4.26
CA MET A 41 -4.74 -17.66 5.26
C MET A 41 -5.91 -16.70 5.06
N ALA A 42 -5.64 -15.44 4.70
CA ALA A 42 -6.68 -14.42 4.51
C ALA A 42 -7.34 -14.48 3.13
N SER A 43 -6.60 -14.89 2.09
CA SER A 43 -7.09 -14.92 0.70
C SER A 43 -7.55 -16.30 0.24
N GLY A 44 -7.13 -17.37 0.90
CA GLY A 44 -7.36 -18.75 0.46
C GLY A 44 -6.61 -19.15 -0.82
N ARG A 45 -5.77 -18.26 -1.36
CA ARG A 45 -5.01 -18.47 -2.61
C ARG A 45 -3.53 -18.58 -2.30
N ARG A 46 -2.82 -19.47 -3.01
CA ARG A 46 -1.37 -19.60 -2.84
C ARG A 46 -0.68 -18.33 -3.28
N ALA A 47 0.36 -17.92 -2.55
CA ALA A 47 1.06 -16.67 -2.83
C ALA A 47 1.78 -16.67 -4.22
N ASP A 48 1.91 -17.84 -4.85
CA ASP A 48 2.47 -18.05 -6.19
C ASP A 48 1.44 -18.06 -7.35
N GLU A 49 0.14 -17.98 -7.07
CA GLU A 49 -0.89 -17.86 -8.11
C GLU A 49 -0.86 -16.46 -8.74
N GLN A 50 -0.12 -16.32 -9.84
CA GLN A 50 -0.18 -15.16 -10.72
C GLN A 50 -1.42 -15.24 -11.61
N ASP A 51 -2.52 -14.70 -11.13
CA ASP A 51 -3.70 -14.53 -11.96
C ASP A 51 -3.53 -13.31 -12.87
N LEU A 52 -3.07 -13.54 -14.10
CA LEU A 52 -2.91 -12.48 -15.11
C LEU A 52 -4.21 -11.72 -15.39
N ARG A 53 -5.38 -12.33 -15.08
CA ARG A 53 -6.69 -11.69 -15.23
C ARG A 53 -7.01 -10.73 -14.08
N PHE A 54 -6.24 -10.77 -13.00
CA PHE A 54 -6.46 -9.99 -11.80
C PHE A 54 -5.41 -8.89 -11.63
N GLY A 55 -5.21 -8.07 -12.68
CA GLY A 55 -4.30 -6.91 -12.68
C GLY A 55 -2.80 -7.27 -12.82
N GLY A 56 -2.48 -8.53 -13.11
CA GLY A 56 -1.10 -8.98 -13.34
C GLY A 56 -0.28 -9.06 -12.05
N SER A 57 1.04 -8.85 -12.17
CA SER A 57 1.97 -9.01 -11.04
C SER A 57 1.55 -8.18 -9.82
N ILE A 58 1.46 -8.81 -8.64
CA ILE A 58 1.11 -8.14 -7.37
C ILE A 58 2.10 -7.02 -7.05
N SER A 59 3.40 -7.25 -7.33
CA SER A 59 4.47 -6.30 -7.06
C SER A 59 4.54 -5.13 -8.03
N ALA A 60 3.88 -5.21 -9.19
CA ALA A 60 3.79 -4.07 -10.09
C ALA A 60 3.07 -2.90 -9.40
N THR A 61 3.60 -1.70 -9.54
CA THR A 61 2.95 -0.47 -9.08
C THR A 61 1.74 -0.17 -9.97
N PRO A 62 0.55 0.16 -9.41
CA PRO A 62 -0.57 0.63 -10.21
C PRO A 62 -0.22 1.86 -11.06
N PRO A 63 -0.83 2.05 -12.25
CA PRO A 63 -0.55 3.19 -13.11
C PRO A 63 -1.17 4.52 -12.59
N VAL A 64 -1.64 4.56 -11.35
CA VAL A 64 -2.27 5.71 -10.68
C VAL A 64 -1.44 6.13 -9.46
N PRO A 65 -1.61 7.35 -8.94
CA PRO A 65 -0.91 7.76 -7.73
C PRO A 65 -1.09 6.78 -6.57
N THR A 66 0.01 6.33 -5.98
CA THR A 66 0.02 5.25 -4.99
C THR A 66 0.88 5.62 -3.78
N THR A 67 0.26 5.61 -2.59
CA THR A 67 0.94 5.85 -1.32
C THR A 67 0.92 4.57 -0.49
N ALA A 68 2.09 4.06 -0.14
CA ALA A 68 2.22 2.93 0.78
C ALA A 68 2.60 3.40 2.18
N ILE A 69 1.72 3.16 3.16
CA ILE A 69 1.98 3.41 4.57
C ILE A 69 2.38 2.09 5.21
N PHE A 70 3.55 2.07 5.84
CA PHE A 70 4.11 0.87 6.46
C PHE A 70 4.69 1.19 7.84
N SER A 71 4.96 0.14 8.62
CA SER A 71 5.67 0.28 9.89
C SER A 71 6.78 -0.75 10.01
N ARG A 72 7.96 -0.33 10.47
CA ARG A 72 9.03 -1.27 10.84
C ARG A 72 8.71 -2.08 12.09
N THR A 73 7.80 -1.57 12.93
CA THR A 73 7.30 -2.25 14.13
C THR A 73 6.02 -3.06 13.87
N ASP A 74 5.65 -3.24 12.60
CA ASP A 74 4.57 -4.16 12.22
C ASP A 74 4.94 -5.60 12.60
N GLY A 75 4.15 -6.20 13.49
CA GLY A 75 4.35 -7.57 13.98
C GLY A 75 3.73 -8.66 13.08
N ILE A 76 3.05 -8.30 12.00
CA ILE A 76 2.31 -9.23 11.11
C ILE A 76 2.94 -9.26 9.72
N CYS A 77 3.15 -8.10 9.12
CA CYS A 77 3.69 -7.98 7.77
C CYS A 77 5.12 -7.45 7.81
N ALA A 78 6.03 -8.14 7.10
CA ALA A 78 7.39 -7.64 6.92
C ALA A 78 7.37 -6.36 6.09
N TRP A 79 7.85 -5.28 6.70
CA TRP A 79 7.71 -3.93 6.16
C TRP A 79 8.31 -3.75 4.77
N GLN A 80 9.39 -4.47 4.44
CA GLN A 80 10.03 -4.45 3.13
C GLN A 80 9.07 -4.89 2.02
N GLY A 81 8.16 -5.83 2.33
CA GLY A 81 7.12 -6.29 1.42
C GLY A 81 5.96 -5.30 1.29
N CYS A 82 5.91 -4.26 2.11
CA CYS A 82 4.85 -3.25 2.09
C CYS A 82 5.27 -1.95 1.40
N MET A 83 6.47 -1.90 0.82
CA MET A 83 7.01 -0.69 0.20
C MET A 83 6.82 -0.67 -1.32
N GLU A 84 6.46 0.50 -1.82
CA GLU A 84 6.56 0.84 -3.23
C GLU A 84 7.99 1.10 -3.66
N THR A 85 8.26 0.88 -4.95
CA THR A 85 9.39 1.53 -5.62
C THR A 85 9.03 3.00 -5.82
N PRO A 86 9.79 3.97 -5.25
CA PRO A 86 9.47 5.38 -5.40
C PRO A 86 9.51 5.83 -6.86
N SER A 87 8.56 6.68 -7.25
CA SER A 87 8.49 7.26 -8.60
C SER A 87 7.82 8.63 -8.56
N ALA A 88 7.61 9.25 -9.74
CA ALA A 88 6.85 10.49 -9.87
C ALA A 88 5.38 10.39 -9.40
N ARG A 89 4.86 9.18 -9.14
CA ARG A 89 3.49 8.94 -8.66
C ARG A 89 3.40 7.89 -7.55
N SER A 90 4.52 7.46 -6.97
CA SER A 90 4.52 6.47 -5.89
C SER A 90 5.46 6.86 -4.77
N GLU A 91 5.01 6.65 -3.54
CA GLU A 91 5.77 7.01 -2.34
C GLU A 91 5.54 6.03 -1.18
N ASN A 92 6.41 6.15 -0.18
CA ASN A 92 6.32 5.41 1.07
C ASN A 92 6.28 6.35 2.27
N ILE A 93 5.36 6.11 3.19
CA ILE A 93 5.25 6.82 4.47
C ILE A 93 5.46 5.79 5.59
N GLU A 94 6.52 5.98 6.38
CA GLU A 94 6.77 5.16 7.56
C GLU A 94 6.04 5.77 8.76
N VAL A 95 5.29 4.96 9.50
CA VAL A 95 4.69 5.33 10.78
C VAL A 95 4.96 4.23 11.79
N GLU A 96 5.47 4.57 12.97
CA GLU A 96 5.64 3.60 14.05
C GLU A 96 4.27 3.16 14.58
N SER A 97 3.88 1.90 14.33
CA SER A 97 2.56 1.38 14.69
C SER A 97 2.55 -0.14 14.60
N SER A 98 1.79 -0.79 15.47
CA SER A 98 1.40 -2.18 15.25
C SER A 98 0.50 -2.30 14.01
N HIS A 99 0.41 -3.50 13.44
CA HIS A 99 -0.42 -3.76 12.26
C HIS A 99 -1.88 -3.35 12.47
N CYS A 100 -2.50 -3.87 13.54
CA CYS A 100 -3.91 -3.58 13.85
C CYS A 100 -4.12 -2.13 14.32
N GLY A 101 -3.12 -1.54 14.97
CA GLY A 101 -3.15 -0.14 15.39
C GLY A 101 -3.11 0.84 14.21
N MET A 102 -2.52 0.44 13.09
CA MET A 102 -2.24 1.33 11.95
C MET A 102 -3.50 1.98 11.39
N GLY A 103 -4.62 1.26 11.34
CA GLY A 103 -5.89 1.80 10.83
C GLY A 103 -6.48 2.93 11.67
N HIS A 104 -6.09 3.04 12.94
CA HIS A 104 -6.59 4.05 13.88
C HIS A 104 -5.48 4.99 14.38
N HIS A 105 -4.23 4.80 13.93
CA HIS A 105 -3.11 5.60 14.37
C HIS A 105 -3.25 7.05 13.87
N PRO A 106 -3.22 8.08 14.74
CA PRO A 106 -3.49 9.47 14.33
C PRO A 106 -2.63 9.97 13.17
N ALA A 107 -1.34 9.62 13.16
CA ALA A 107 -0.44 10.00 12.06
C ALA A 107 -0.82 9.30 10.73
N VAL A 108 -1.35 8.08 10.77
CA VAL A 108 -1.82 7.37 9.58
C VAL A 108 -3.11 8.01 9.07
N VAL A 109 -4.05 8.29 9.97
CA VAL A 109 -5.31 8.98 9.62
C VAL A 109 -5.02 10.35 9.00
N TYR A 110 -4.09 11.12 9.58
CA TYR A 110 -3.65 12.39 9.02
C TYR A 110 -3.06 12.21 7.62
N ALA A 111 -2.13 11.27 7.44
CA ALA A 111 -1.54 10.99 6.13
C ALA A 111 -2.62 10.63 5.10
N VAL A 112 -3.55 9.73 5.44
CA VAL A 112 -4.67 9.35 4.56
C VAL A 112 -5.53 10.56 4.20
N ALA A 113 -5.92 11.38 5.18
CA ALA A 113 -6.74 12.58 4.95
C ALA A 113 -6.04 13.57 4.02
N ASP A 114 -4.75 13.83 4.26
CA ASP A 114 -3.94 14.71 3.43
C ASP A 114 -3.80 14.18 1.99
N ARG A 115 -3.58 12.87 1.79
CA ARG A 115 -3.57 12.26 0.45
C ARG A 115 -4.94 12.37 -0.24
N LEU A 116 -6.04 12.19 0.49
CA LEU A 116 -7.40 12.27 -0.05
C LEU A 116 -7.83 13.71 -0.38
N ALA A 117 -7.26 14.70 0.30
CA ALA A 117 -7.53 16.12 0.10
C ALA A 117 -6.87 16.70 -1.17
N GLN A 118 -5.88 15.99 -1.76
CA GLN A 118 -5.24 16.45 -2.99
C GLN A 118 -6.23 16.45 -4.16
N PRO A 119 -6.29 17.54 -4.95
CA PRO A 119 -7.08 17.58 -6.17
C PRO A 119 -6.61 16.52 -7.17
N GLU A 120 -7.55 16.00 -7.97
CA GLU A 120 -7.22 15.09 -9.05
C GLU A 120 -6.24 15.71 -10.05
N GLY A 121 -5.25 14.94 -10.49
CA GLY A 121 -4.17 15.42 -11.36
C GLY A 121 -3.13 16.34 -10.69
N LYS A 122 -3.27 16.63 -9.39
CA LYS A 122 -2.33 17.47 -8.61
C LYS A 122 -1.61 16.68 -7.53
N TRP A 123 -1.32 15.40 -7.79
CA TRP A 123 -0.65 14.56 -6.82
C TRP A 123 0.74 15.12 -6.46
N ALA A 124 1.04 15.16 -5.17
CA ALA A 124 2.35 15.55 -4.64
C ALA A 124 2.75 14.63 -3.48
N PRO A 125 4.06 14.35 -3.28
CA PRO A 125 4.54 13.57 -2.15
C PRO A 125 4.18 14.16 -0.78
N PHE A 126 4.23 13.33 0.26
CA PHE A 126 3.84 13.69 1.62
C PHE A 126 4.86 14.61 2.26
N ASP A 127 4.40 15.78 2.70
CA ASP A 127 5.27 16.72 3.40
C ASP A 127 5.44 16.27 4.86
N ARG A 128 6.60 15.66 5.13
CA ARG A 128 6.97 15.18 6.46
C ARG A 128 7.20 16.30 7.48
N ARG A 129 7.22 17.57 7.05
CA ARG A 129 7.38 18.73 7.95
C ARG A 129 6.11 19.06 8.74
N GLY A 130 4.98 18.41 8.44
CA GLY A 130 3.77 18.38 9.26
C GLY A 130 2.90 19.64 9.23
N TRP A 131 1.79 19.59 9.99
CA TRP A 131 0.90 20.72 10.23
C TRP A 131 1.67 21.80 11.01
N ARG A 132 1.87 22.97 10.40
CA ARG A 132 2.32 24.17 11.11
C ARG A 132 1.09 24.96 11.52
N SER A 133 0.79 24.99 12.82
CA SER A 133 -0.23 25.88 13.39
C SER A 133 0.25 27.32 13.38
#